data_AF-I9LJX5-F1
#
_entry.id   AF-I9LJX5-F1
#
_cell.length_a   1.000
_cell.length_b   1.000
_cell.length_c   1.000
_cell.angle_alpha   90.00
_cell.angle_beta   90.00
_cell.angle_gamma   90.00
#
_symmetry.space_group_name_H-M   'P 1'
#
loop_
_entity.id
_entity.type
_entity.pdbx_description
1 polymer ?
#
loop_
_entity_poly.entity_id
_entity_poly.type
_entity_poly.pdbx_seq_one_letter_code
_entity_poly.pdbx_strand_id
1 'polypeptide(L)'
;MKIIVNSENEKKLLERFFEAMHDLDMVEELNEIDQKTCGDDTYLDSYDEIFLRQAICDVSVMVDSSVQEIYVEHYNLQGKCVDCGIITEGTIDGEDISYDEWMDKTSDESVKSWKCESCFNKGEE
;
A
#
# COMPACT_ATOMS: atom_id res chain seq x y z
N MET A 1 14.95 3.16 2.02
CA MET A 1 13.78 2.25 2.16
C MET A 1 13.33 1.76 0.78
N LYS A 2 12.66 0.61 0.64
CA LYS A 2 12.14 0.10 -0.65
C LYS A 2 10.61 -0.02 -0.61
N ILE A 3 9.93 0.57 -1.59
CA ILE A 3 8.49 0.43 -1.80
C ILE A 3 8.28 -0.29 -3.13
N ILE A 4 7.43 -1.32 -3.13
CA ILE A 4 7.07 -2.08 -4.33
C ILE A 4 5.65 -1.69 -4.70
N VAL A 5 5.43 -1.35 -5.97
CA VAL A 5 4.13 -0.98 -6.51
C VAL A 5 3.83 -1.83 -7.75
N ASN A 6 2.55 -1.93 -8.09
CA ASN A 6 2.08 -2.76 -9.19
C ASN A 6 2.12 -2.01 -10.53
N SER A 7 1.97 -0.69 -10.52
CA SER A 7 1.92 0.12 -11.75
C SER A 7 2.98 1.22 -11.84
N GLU A 8 3.37 1.55 -13.07
CA GLU A 8 4.24 2.71 -13.36
C GLU A 8 3.58 4.05 -12.99
N ASN A 9 2.24 4.11 -12.94
CA ASN A 9 1.53 5.33 -12.54
C ASN A 9 1.65 5.57 -11.04
N GLU A 10 1.49 4.53 -10.22
CA GLU A 10 1.73 4.59 -8.76
C GLU A 10 3.18 4.91 -8.46
N LYS A 11 4.12 4.30 -9.19
CA LYS A 11 5.53 4.61 -9.06
C LYS A 11 5.79 6.10 -9.24
N LYS A 12 5.31 6.68 -10.35
CA LYS A 12 5.47 8.12 -10.62
C LYS A 12 4.78 9.00 -9.59
N LEU A 13 3.61 8.59 -9.10
CA LEU A 13 2.89 9.35 -8.07
C LEU A 13 3.68 9.38 -6.77
N LEU A 14 4.16 8.23 -6.31
CA LEU A 14 4.95 8.11 -5.09
C LEU A 14 6.30 8.80 -5.23
N GLU A 15 7.01 8.63 -6.34
CA GLU A 15 8.27 9.34 -6.61
C GLU A 15 8.09 10.86 -6.49
N ARG A 16 7.04 11.42 -7.13
CA ARG A 16 6.73 12.85 -7.01
C ARG A 16 6.34 13.27 -5.60
N PHE A 17 5.68 12.39 -4.85
CA PHE A 17 5.31 12.66 -3.46
C PHE A 17 6.55 12.72 -2.55
N PHE A 18 7.48 11.78 -2.68
CA PHE A 18 8.74 11.79 -1.93
C PHE A 18 9.65 12.96 -2.34
N GLU A 19 9.71 13.29 -3.64
CA GLU A 19 10.39 14.51 -4.11
C GLU A 19 9.81 15.77 -3.46
N ALA A 20 8.47 15.90 -3.44
CA ALA A 20 7.83 17.06 -2.82
C ALA A 20 8.08 17.13 -1.30
N MET A 21 8.06 15.99 -0.59
CA MET A 21 8.39 15.95 0.84
C MET A 21 9.85 16.34 1.10
N HIS A 22 10.76 15.88 0.25
CA HIS A 22 12.16 16.27 0.31
C HIS A 22 12.35 17.77 0.06
N ASP A 23 11.69 18.32 -0.96
CA ASP A 23 11.78 19.75 -1.31
C ASP A 23 11.19 20.67 -0.23
N LEU A 24 10.23 20.18 0.55
CA LEU A 24 9.63 20.89 1.68
C LEU A 24 10.42 20.72 2.99
N ASP A 25 11.56 20.02 2.97
CA ASP A 25 12.35 19.68 4.15
C ASP A 25 11.51 19.10 5.30
N MET A 26 10.60 18.18 4.95
CA MET A 26 9.68 17.53 5.87
C MET A 26 10.35 16.90 7.10
N VAL A 27 11.62 16.48 6.97
CA VAL A 27 12.39 15.91 8.09
C VAL A 27 12.68 16.99 9.14
N GLU A 28 13.07 18.18 8.71
CA GLU A 28 13.32 19.30 9.62
C GLU A 28 12.02 19.79 10.26
N GLU A 29 10.92 19.87 9.49
CA GLU A 29 9.61 20.22 10.05
C GLU A 29 9.13 19.22 11.12
N LEU A 30 9.32 17.91 10.89
CA LEU A 30 8.96 16.87 11.86
C LEU A 30 9.79 16.98 13.14
N ASN A 31 11.09 17.24 13.02
CA ASN A 31 11.98 17.46 14.16
C ASN A 31 11.58 18.71 14.95
N GLU A 32 11.22 19.80 14.26
CA GLU A 32 10.72 21.01 14.93
C GLU A 32 9.40 20.76 15.67
N ILE A 33 8.49 19.97 15.09
CA ILE A 33 7.23 19.60 15.74
C ILE A 33 7.50 18.72 16.95
N ASP A 34 8.36 17.71 16.84
CA ASP A 34 8.72 16.84 17.95
C ASP A 34 9.29 17.66 19.12
N GLN A 35 10.23 18.57 18.84
CA GLN A 35 10.80 19.49 19.84
C GLN A 35 9.78 20.43 20.49
N LYS A 36 8.75 20.85 19.76
CA LYS A 36 7.70 21.76 20.27
C LYS A 36 6.61 21.03 21.06
N THR A 37 6.37 19.75 20.77
CA THR A 37 5.17 19.03 21.23
C THR A 37 5.48 17.99 22.31
N CYS A 38 6.67 17.40 22.27
CA CYS A 38 7.15 16.48 23.29
C CYS A 38 7.88 17.26 24.40
N GLY A 39 7.38 17.15 25.63
CA GLY A 39 8.16 17.54 26.81
C GLY A 39 9.37 16.62 27.04
N ASP A 40 10.02 16.77 28.21
CA ASP A 40 11.32 16.18 28.59
C ASP A 40 11.48 14.64 28.49
N ASP A 41 10.45 13.87 28.11
CA ASP A 41 10.44 12.40 28.29
C ASP A 41 10.47 11.56 27.00
N THR A 42 10.33 12.14 25.80
CA THR A 42 10.44 11.34 24.55
C THR A 42 10.72 12.22 23.34
N TYR A 43 11.99 12.36 22.97
CA TYR A 43 12.41 12.98 21.71
C TYR A 43 12.77 11.90 20.70
N LEU A 44 12.59 12.20 19.42
CA LEU A 44 13.25 11.45 18.34
C LEU A 44 14.75 11.44 18.64
N ASP A 45 15.31 10.24 18.82
CA ASP A 45 16.74 10.13 19.01
C ASP A 45 17.47 10.24 17.67
N SER A 46 18.80 10.30 17.71
CA SER A 46 19.61 10.38 16.49
C SER A 46 19.39 9.20 15.53
N TYR A 47 18.94 8.05 16.04
CA TYR A 47 18.63 6.89 15.21
C TYR A 47 17.29 7.07 14.49
N ASP A 48 16.28 7.59 15.18
CA ASP A 48 14.98 7.92 14.60
C ASP A 48 15.11 9.00 13.51
N GLU A 49 15.93 10.03 13.74
CA GLU A 49 16.23 11.07 12.73
C GLU A 49 16.87 10.47 11.47
N ILE A 50 17.87 9.60 11.63
CA ILE A 50 18.53 8.91 10.52
C ILE A 50 17.51 8.03 9.77
N PHE A 51 16.65 7.32 10.50
CA PHE A 51 15.62 6.48 9.93
C PHE A 51 14.61 7.29 9.10
N LEU A 52 14.09 8.39 9.64
CA LEU A 52 13.15 9.28 8.94
C LEU A 52 13.78 9.87 7.68
N ARG A 53 15.05 10.28 7.76
CA ARG A 53 15.80 10.77 6.60
C ARG A 53 15.94 9.71 5.52
N GLN A 54 16.26 8.47 5.90
CA GLN A 54 16.31 7.35 4.94
C GLN A 54 14.93 6.95 4.39
N ALA A 55 13.86 7.21 5.15
CA ALA A 55 12.49 6.92 4.77
C ALA A 55 11.85 8.01 3.89
N ILE A 56 12.43 9.21 3.84
CA ILE A 56 11.93 10.32 3.01
C ILE A 56 12.89 10.59 1.83
N CYS A 57 14.19 10.68 2.09
CA CYS A 57 15.19 11.08 1.09
C CYS A 57 15.74 9.90 0.27
N ASP A 58 15.80 8.70 0.86
CA ASP A 58 16.44 7.51 0.25
C ASP A 58 15.42 6.40 -0.07
N VAL A 59 14.23 6.79 -0.53
CA VAL A 59 13.19 5.84 -0.96
C VAL A 59 13.42 5.39 -2.38
N SER A 60 13.44 4.07 -2.59
CA SER A 60 13.41 3.46 -3.92
C SER A 60 12.03 2.86 -4.17
N VAL A 61 11.31 3.41 -5.15
CA VAL A 61 10.04 2.87 -5.62
C VAL A 61 10.28 1.99 -6.84
N MET A 62 9.87 0.73 -6.77
CA MET A 62 10.05 -0.24 -7.84
C MET A 62 8.71 -0.80 -8.31
N VAL A 63 8.56 -0.95 -9.63
CA VAL A 63 7.44 -1.69 -10.19
C VAL A 63 7.76 -3.17 -10.15
N ASP A 64 6.86 -3.94 -9.55
CA ASP A 64 6.84 -5.39 -9.67
C ASP A 64 5.47 -5.84 -10.16
N SER A 65 5.37 -6.07 -11.47
CA SER A 65 4.14 -6.53 -12.12
C SER A 65 3.75 -7.96 -11.75
N SER A 66 4.55 -8.66 -10.94
CA SER A 66 4.18 -9.96 -10.36
C SER A 66 3.32 -9.82 -9.11
N VAL A 67 3.23 -8.61 -8.53
CA VAL A 67 2.30 -8.28 -7.46
C VAL A 67 0.91 -8.13 -8.08
N GLN A 68 0.11 -9.20 -8.03
CA GLN A 68 -1.31 -9.11 -8.36
C GLN A 68 -2.03 -8.39 -7.23
N GLU A 69 -2.41 -7.14 -7.44
CA GLU A 69 -3.27 -6.46 -6.47
C GLU A 69 -4.73 -6.85 -6.66
N ILE A 70 -5.36 -7.10 -5.53
CA ILE A 70 -6.78 -6.93 -5.37
C ILE A 70 -6.98 -5.46 -4.99
N TYR A 71 -7.71 -4.69 -5.79
CA TYR A 71 -7.95 -3.26 -5.56
C TYR A 71 -9.43 -2.93 -5.55
N VAL A 72 -9.81 -1.81 -4.95
CA VAL A 72 -11.21 -1.37 -4.87
C VAL A 72 -11.45 -0.29 -5.92
N GLU A 73 -12.36 -0.54 -6.86
CA GLU A 73 -12.79 0.43 -7.87
C GLU A 73 -14.31 0.52 -7.88
N HIS A 74 -14.85 1.74 -7.75
CA HIS A 74 -16.30 2.00 -7.79
C HIS A 74 -17.13 1.06 -6.90
N TYR A 75 -16.68 0.82 -5.66
CA TYR A 75 -17.32 -0.08 -4.68
C TYR A 75 -17.28 -1.58 -5.06
N ASN A 76 -16.37 -1.98 -5.95
CA ASN A 76 -16.13 -3.39 -6.27
C ASN A 76 -14.69 -3.76 -5.97
N LEU A 77 -14.50 -4.96 -5.43
CA LEU A 77 -13.18 -5.57 -5.37
C LEU A 77 -12.85 -6.12 -6.76
N GLN A 78 -11.79 -5.60 -7.33
CA GLN A 78 -11.21 -6.10 -8.56
C GLN A 78 -9.96 -6.90 -8.26
N GLY A 79 -9.76 -7.98 -8.99
CA GLY A 79 -8.58 -8.82 -8.86
C GLY A 79 -8.45 -9.74 -10.07
N LYS A 80 -7.36 -10.49 -10.14
CA LYS A 80 -7.12 -11.43 -11.25
C LYS A 80 -7.18 -12.86 -10.74
N CYS A 81 -8.08 -13.67 -11.31
CA CYS A 81 -8.21 -15.07 -10.94
C CYS A 81 -6.89 -15.82 -11.18
N VAL A 82 -6.40 -16.54 -10.16
CA VAL A 82 -5.15 -17.30 -10.25
C VAL A 82 -5.21 -18.48 -11.21
N ASP A 83 -6.40 -19.07 -11.39
CA ASP A 83 -6.57 -20.29 -12.21
C ASP A 83 -6.76 -20.00 -13.69
N CYS A 84 -7.56 -18.97 -14.04
CA CYS A 84 -7.93 -18.68 -15.43
C CYS A 84 -7.48 -17.30 -15.91
N GLY A 85 -6.92 -16.46 -15.03
CA GLY A 85 -6.36 -15.17 -15.37
C GLY A 85 -7.38 -14.09 -15.75
N ILE A 86 -8.69 -14.35 -15.64
CA ILE A 86 -9.72 -13.34 -15.90
C ILE A 86 -9.70 -12.29 -14.78
N ILE A 87 -9.97 -11.03 -15.16
CA ILE A 87 -10.25 -9.98 -14.18
C ILE A 87 -11.63 -10.28 -13.61
N THR A 88 -11.71 -10.32 -12.28
CA THR A 88 -12.95 -10.52 -11.55
C THR A 88 -13.39 -9.19 -10.98
N GLU A 89 -14.68 -8.93 -11.06
CA GLU A 89 -15.33 -7.85 -10.32
C GLU A 89 -16.26 -8.54 -9.33
N GLY A 90 -15.98 -8.39 -8.04
CA GLY A 90 -16.84 -8.87 -6.96
C GLY A 90 -17.62 -7.70 -6.37
N THR A 91 -18.94 -7.87 -6.26
CA THR A 91 -19.76 -6.96 -5.46
C THR A 91 -19.41 -7.14 -4.00
N ILE A 92 -19.05 -6.03 -3.35
CA ILE A 92 -19.26 -5.88 -1.91
C ILE A 92 -20.75 -6.19 -1.67
N ASP A 93 -21.09 -6.79 -0.54
CA ASP A 93 -22.44 -7.20 -0.10
C ASP A 93 -23.50 -6.07 -0.05
N GLY A 94 -23.22 -4.92 -0.65
CA GLY A 94 -24.01 -3.71 -0.68
C GLY A 94 -23.52 -2.68 0.34
N GLU A 95 -22.57 -3.04 1.20
CA GLU A 95 -21.96 -2.13 2.18
C GLU A 95 -20.63 -1.54 1.67
N ASP A 96 -20.09 -0.55 2.36
CA ASP A 96 -18.74 -0.04 2.07
C ASP A 96 -17.72 -1.01 2.67
N ILE A 97 -16.65 -1.33 1.93
CA ILE A 97 -15.58 -2.19 2.45
C ILE A 97 -14.90 -1.50 3.64
N SER A 98 -14.92 -2.17 4.79
CA SER A 98 -14.17 -1.72 5.96
C SER A 98 -12.66 -1.87 5.73
N TYR A 99 -11.87 -1.11 6.49
CA TYR A 99 -10.40 -1.25 6.43
C TYR A 99 -9.94 -2.67 6.77
N ASP A 100 -10.59 -3.32 7.75
CA ASP A 100 -10.26 -4.69 8.16
C ASP A 100 -10.55 -5.70 7.04
N GLU A 101 -11.71 -5.57 6.37
CA GLU A 101 -12.03 -6.40 5.20
C GLU A 101 -11.06 -6.15 4.05
N TRP A 102 -10.66 -4.90 3.82
CA TRP A 102 -9.66 -4.58 2.81
C TRP A 102 -8.31 -5.24 3.14
N MET A 103 -7.86 -5.17 4.39
CA MET A 103 -6.63 -5.83 4.85
C MET A 103 -6.68 -7.35 4.65
N ASP A 104 -7.80 -7.98 4.99
CA ASP A 104 -7.99 -9.41 4.82
C ASP A 104 -7.98 -9.81 3.34
N LYS A 105 -8.65 -9.04 2.48
CA LYS A 105 -8.75 -9.30 1.04
C LYS A 105 -7.45 -9.01 0.30
N THR A 106 -6.63 -8.08 0.78
CA THR A 106 -5.32 -7.75 0.19
C THR A 106 -4.16 -8.53 0.77
N SER A 107 -4.41 -9.40 1.76
CA SER A 107 -3.37 -10.27 2.31
C SER A 107 -2.76 -11.21 1.26
N ASP A 108 -1.49 -11.58 1.46
CA ASP A 108 -0.75 -12.52 0.60
C ASP A 108 -1.51 -13.84 0.36
N GLU A 109 -2.25 -14.31 1.37
CA GLU A 109 -3.03 -15.55 1.29
C GLU A 109 -4.26 -15.36 0.40
N SER A 110 -4.99 -14.26 0.58
CA SER A 110 -6.15 -13.91 -0.24
C SER A 110 -5.78 -13.68 -1.70
N VAL A 111 -4.68 -12.97 -1.97
CA VAL A 111 -4.17 -12.74 -3.33
C VAL A 111 -3.82 -14.06 -4.02
N LYS A 112 -3.12 -14.98 -3.34
CA LYS A 112 -2.73 -16.29 -3.90
C LYS A 112 -3.89 -17.24 -4.11
N SER A 113 -5.02 -17.03 -3.42
CA SER A 113 -6.21 -17.86 -3.51
C SER A 113 -7.36 -17.19 -4.27
N TRP A 114 -7.13 -16.00 -4.83
CA TRP A 114 -8.16 -15.21 -5.49
C TRP A 114 -8.66 -15.90 -6.76
N LYS A 115 -9.95 -16.26 -6.78
CA LYS A 115 -10.58 -17.01 -7.87
C LYS A 115 -11.85 -16.32 -8.33
N CYS A 116 -12.14 -16.44 -9.62
CA CYS A 116 -13.46 -16.09 -10.13
C CYS A 116 -14.51 -17.08 -9.64
N GLU A 117 -15.78 -16.68 -9.61
CA GLU A 117 -16.91 -17.52 -9.20
C GLU A 117 -16.92 -18.87 -9.93
N SER A 118 -16.68 -18.87 -11.24
CA SER A 118 -16.63 -20.10 -12.04
C SER A 118 -15.46 -21.03 -11.71
N CYS A 119 -14.34 -20.52 -11.22
CA CYS A 119 -13.18 -21.32 -10.79
C CYS A 119 -13.30 -21.76 -9.33
N PHE A 120 -13.97 -20.97 -8.49
CA PHE A 120 -14.30 -21.32 -7.12
C PHE A 120 -15.26 -22.52 -7.09
N ASN A 121 -16.37 -22.45 -7.83
CA ASN A 121 -17.40 -23.50 -7.84
C ASN A 121 -16.94 -24.83 -8.47
N LYS A 122 -15.84 -24.85 -9.21
CA LYS A 122 -15.25 -26.10 -9.76
C LYS A 122 -14.54 -26.96 -8.71
N GLY A 123 -14.20 -26.40 -7.55
CA GLY A 123 -13.54 -27.10 -6.47
C GLY A 123 -14.51 -27.70 -5.43
N GLU A 124 -15.80 -27.40 -5.54
CA GLU A 124 -16.84 -27.81 -4.58
C GLU A 124 -17.76 -28.95 -5.10
N GLU A 125 -17.47 -29.51 -6.27
CA GLU A 125 -18.09 -30.74 -6.82
C GLU A 125 -17.20 -31.97 -6.62
#